data_AF-A0A0Q1D5J8-F1
#
_entry.id   AF-A0A0Q1D5J8-F1
#
_cell.length_a   1.000
_cell.length_b   1.000
_cell.length_c   1.000
_cell.angle_alpha   90.00
_cell.angle_beta   90.00
_cell.angle_gamma   90.00
#
_symmetry.space_group_name_H-M   'P 1'
#
loop_
_entity.id
_entity.type
_entity.pdbx_description
1 polymer ?
#
loop_
_entity_poly.entity_id
_entity_poly.type
_entity_poly.pdbx_seq_one_letter_code
_entity_poly.pdbx_strand_id
1 'polypeptide(L)'
;MTYPFSALLDGYRRLWPNRSLAAGPLDEQESQTLLYETIRQELRDEWTHPRVRQSSEVKFYYAVKRVAASDLPDGMKVALIQAYLTVMEQLQANHT
;
A
#
# COMPACT_ATOMS: atom_id res chain seq x y z
N MET A 1 2.96 2.19 18.57
CA MET A 1 4.21 2.74 18.01
C MET A 1 3.85 3.43 16.71
N THR A 2 4.31 4.66 16.51
CA THR A 2 4.13 5.41 15.25
C THR A 2 5.36 5.15 14.39
N TYR A 3 5.17 4.69 13.15
CA TYR A 3 6.25 4.50 12.19
C TYR A 3 6.31 5.70 11.24
N PRO A 4 7.50 6.21 10.91
CA PRO A 4 7.62 7.20 9.84
C PRO A 4 7.25 6.57 8.49
N PHE A 5 6.67 7.37 7.60
CA PHE A 5 6.25 6.98 6.26
C PHE A 5 7.42 6.47 5.42
N SER A 6 8.61 7.02 5.59
CA SER A 6 9.83 6.48 4.99
C SER A 6 10.05 5.00 5.36
N ALA A 7 9.91 4.63 6.64
CA ALA A 7 10.02 3.24 7.09
C ALA A 7 8.85 2.37 6.62
N LEU A 8 7.63 2.92 6.54
CA LEU A 8 6.46 2.21 6.00
C LEU A 8 6.62 1.93 4.51
N LEU A 9 7.15 2.87 3.74
CA LEU A 9 7.45 2.71 2.33
C LEU A 9 8.50 1.62 2.10
N ASP A 10 9.52 1.54 2.95
CA ASP A 10 10.49 0.46 2.90
C ASP A 10 9.88 -0.90 3.28
N GLY A 11 9.01 -0.93 4.29
CA GLY A 11 8.21 -2.12 4.60
C GLY A 11 7.36 -2.57 3.41
N TYR A 12 6.67 -1.64 2.75
CA TYR A 12 5.88 -1.90 1.55
C TYR A 12 6.76 -2.45 0.41
N ARG A 13 7.93 -1.86 0.15
CA ARG A 13 8.89 -2.32 -0.89
C ARG A 13 9.30 -3.77 -0.67
N ARG A 14 9.53 -4.19 0.59
CA ARG A 14 9.89 -5.59 0.93
C ARG A 14 8.77 -6.58 0.59
N LEU A 15 7.51 -6.19 0.78
CA LEU A 15 6.35 -7.02 0.43
C LEU A 15 6.15 -7.16 -1.09
N TRP A 16 6.77 -6.26 -1.84
CA TRP A 16 6.48 -6.05 -3.25
C TRP A 16 7.75 -5.75 -4.07
N PRO A 17 8.73 -6.67 -4.11
CA PRO A 17 10.05 -6.42 -4.68
C PRO A 17 10.06 -6.13 -6.20
N ASN A 18 9.05 -6.62 -6.93
CA ASN A 18 8.93 -6.44 -8.38
C ASN A 18 8.23 -5.12 -8.77
N ARG A 19 7.92 -4.27 -7.80
CA ARG A 19 7.27 -2.97 -8.03
C ARG A 19 8.34 -1.90 -8.05
N SER A 20 8.62 -1.34 -9.24
CA SER A 20 9.58 -0.24 -9.36
C SER A 20 8.98 1.01 -8.72
N LEU A 21 9.41 1.29 -7.50
CA LEU A 21 9.11 2.54 -6.81
C LEU A 21 10.28 3.49 -6.99
N ALA A 22 9.98 4.80 -7.13
CA ALA A 22 11.01 5.83 -7.26
C ALA A 22 12.10 5.62 -6.20
N ALA A 23 13.34 5.51 -6.67
CA ALA A 23 14.51 5.33 -5.85
C ALA A 23 15.17 6.70 -5.64
N GLY A 24 15.19 7.18 -4.40
CA GLY A 24 15.80 8.45 -4.01
C GLY A 24 15.51 8.77 -2.54
N PRO A 25 16.31 9.65 -1.91
CA PRO A 25 15.96 10.20 -0.61
C PRO A 25 14.67 11.00 -0.78
N LEU A 26 13.63 10.57 -0.08
CA LEU A 26 12.35 11.27 0.00
C LEU A 26 12.24 11.87 1.39
N ASP A 27 11.68 13.07 1.48
CA ASP A 27 11.22 13.56 2.77
C ASP A 27 9.99 12.77 3.27
N GLU A 28 9.53 13.09 4.47
CA GLU A 28 8.43 12.37 5.10
C GLU A 28 7.10 12.57 4.37
N GLN A 29 6.85 13.76 3.81
CA GLN A 29 5.62 14.09 3.09
C GLN A 29 5.61 13.43 1.71
N GLU A 30 6.74 13.42 1.02
CA GLU A 30 6.95 12.71 -0.24
C GLU A 30 6.80 11.19 -0.03
N SER A 31 7.36 10.66 1.06
CA SER A 31 7.22 9.24 1.42
C SER A 31 5.77 8.87 1.68
N GLN A 32 5.02 9.71 2.40
CA GLN A 32 3.58 9.51 2.63
C GLN A 32 2.80 9.50 1.32
N THR A 33 3.04 10.50 0.48
CA THR A 33 2.35 10.67 -0.80
C THR A 33 2.60 9.46 -1.70
N LEU A 34 3.87 9.07 -1.86
CA LEU A 34 4.24 7.93 -2.68
C LEU A 34 3.67 6.61 -2.13
N LEU A 35 3.67 6.40 -0.81
CA LEU A 35 3.08 5.21 -0.20
C LEU A 35 1.58 5.11 -0.54
N TYR A 36 0.82 6.20 -0.34
CA TYR A 36 -0.62 6.21 -0.57
C TYR A 36 -0.97 6.08 -2.06
N GLU A 37 -0.23 6.75 -2.94
CA GLU A 37 -0.40 6.59 -4.39
C GLU A 37 -0.13 5.16 -4.83
N THR A 38 0.94 4.55 -4.34
CA THR A 38 1.29 3.17 -4.70
C THR A 38 0.22 2.19 -4.23
N ILE A 39 -0.25 2.35 -2.98
CA ILE A 39 -1.36 1.55 -2.45
C ILE A 39 -2.61 1.75 -3.30
N ARG A 40 -2.90 2.99 -3.73
CA ARG A 40 -4.07 3.28 -4.58
C ARG A 40 -3.98 2.56 -5.93
N GLN A 41 -2.84 2.62 -6.60
CA GLN A 41 -2.60 1.91 -7.87
C GLN A 41 -2.71 0.39 -7.70
N GLU A 42 -2.22 -0.13 -6.57
CA GLU A 42 -2.40 -1.53 -6.22
C GLU A 42 -3.86 -1.92 -6.05
N LEU A 43 -4.61 -1.16 -5.25
CA LEU A 43 -6.02 -1.46 -4.98
C LEU A 43 -6.86 -1.36 -6.24
N ARG A 44 -6.52 -0.45 -7.17
CA ARG A 44 -7.15 -0.37 -8.49
C ARG A 44 -6.67 -1.42 -9.49
N ASP A 45 -5.74 -2.28 -9.07
CA ASP A 45 -5.13 -3.33 -9.88
C ASP A 45 -4.55 -2.79 -11.21
N GLU A 46 -3.98 -1.59 -11.19
CA GLU A 46 -3.66 -0.84 -12.42
C GLU A 46 -2.59 -1.53 -13.27
N TRP A 47 -1.73 -2.33 -12.65
CA TRP A 47 -0.63 -3.04 -13.32
C TRP A 47 -1.03 -4.40 -13.88
N THR A 48 -2.28 -4.81 -13.63
CA THR A 48 -2.88 -5.99 -14.22
C THR A 48 -3.58 -5.59 -15.52
N HIS A 49 -3.50 -6.46 -16.55
CA HIS A 49 -4.15 -6.22 -17.83
C HIS A 49 -5.65 -5.94 -17.62
N PRO A 50 -6.25 -4.92 -18.27
CA PRO A 50 -7.61 -4.45 -17.97
C PRO A 50 -8.68 -5.55 -17.93
N ARG A 51 -8.55 -6.57 -18.79
CA ARG A 51 -9.50 -7.70 -18.87
C ARG A 51 -9.51 -8.64 -17.67
N VAL A 52 -8.47 -8.65 -16.85
CA VAL A 52 -8.33 -9.58 -15.70
C VAL A 52 -8.15 -8.85 -14.38
N ARG A 53 -8.41 -7.53 -14.36
CA ARG A 53 -8.35 -6.71 -13.15
C ARG A 53 -9.35 -7.20 -12.12
N GLN A 54 -8.92 -7.20 -10.86
CA GLN A 54 -9.77 -7.48 -9.70
C GLN A 54 -10.32 -6.18 -9.12
N SER A 55 -11.41 -6.28 -8.36
CA SER A 55 -11.96 -5.13 -7.63
C SER A 55 -11.04 -4.70 -6.48
N SER A 56 -11.23 -3.46 -6.02
CA SER A 56 -10.48 -2.91 -4.89
C SER A 56 -10.62 -3.72 -3.60
N GLU A 57 -11.78 -4.31 -3.35
CA GLU A 57 -12.04 -5.16 -2.18
C GLU A 57 -11.20 -6.44 -2.23
N VAL A 58 -11.13 -7.06 -3.41
CA VAL A 58 -10.34 -8.28 -3.63
C VAL A 58 -8.85 -7.98 -3.48
N LYS A 59 -8.38 -6.86 -4.06
CA LYS A 59 -6.98 -6.42 -3.92
C LYS A 59 -6.63 -6.06 -2.48
N PHE A 60 -7.53 -5.39 -1.77
CA PHE A 60 -7.38 -5.07 -0.36
C PHE A 60 -7.23 -6.35 0.48
N TYR A 61 -8.08 -7.34 0.27
CA TYR A 61 -7.96 -8.64 0.94
C TYR A 61 -6.60 -9.30 0.69
N TYR A 62 -6.11 -9.32 -0.56
CA TYR A 62 -4.80 -9.88 -0.89
C TYR A 62 -3.65 -9.12 -0.23
N ALA A 63 -3.72 -7.79 -0.22
CA ALA A 63 -2.71 -6.95 0.40
C ALA A 63 -2.65 -7.17 1.92
N VAL A 64 -3.79 -7.13 2.62
CA VAL A 64 -3.87 -7.39 4.07
C VAL A 64 -3.37 -8.79 4.41
N LYS A 65 -3.78 -9.81 3.64
CA LYS A 65 -3.30 -11.18 3.83
C LYS A 65 -1.77 -11.27 3.71
N ARG A 66 -1.18 -10.57 2.74
CA ARG A 66 0.28 -10.52 2.56
C ARG A 66 0.98 -9.80 3.71
N VAL A 67 0.47 -8.63 4.13
CA VAL A 67 1.03 -7.88 5.26
C VAL A 67 1.01 -8.72 6.53
N ALA A 68 -0.12 -9.36 6.82
CA ALA A 68 -0.28 -10.20 8.02
C ALA A 68 0.70 -11.39 8.03
N ALA A 69 0.90 -12.04 6.88
CA ALA A 69 1.80 -13.19 6.74
C ALA A 69 3.29 -12.82 6.64
N SER A 70 3.64 -11.53 6.59
CA SER A 70 5.03 -11.09 6.45
C SER A 70 5.84 -11.26 7.73
N ASP A 71 7.16 -11.11 7.61
CA ASP A 71 8.12 -11.06 8.72
C ASP A 71 8.30 -9.64 9.29
N LEU A 72 7.51 -8.66 8.83
CA LEU A 72 7.56 -7.30 9.34
C LEU A 72 7.20 -7.23 10.82
N PRO A 73 7.73 -6.26 11.58
CA PRO A 73 7.33 -6.05 12.97
C PRO A 73 5.82 -5.81 13.09
N ASP A 74 5.19 -6.35 14.14
CA ASP A 74 3.73 -6.28 14.30
C ASP A 74 3.18 -4.86 14.26
N GLY A 75 3.88 -3.90 14.88
CA GLY A 75 3.50 -2.50 14.82
C GLY A 75 3.52 -1.93 13.38
N MET A 76 4.48 -2.36 12.56
CA MET A 76 4.59 -1.93 11.16
C MET A 76 3.49 -2.57 10.31
N LYS A 77 3.15 -3.84 10.57
CA LYS A 77 2.02 -4.51 9.93
C LYS A 77 0.71 -3.76 10.19
N VAL A 78 0.44 -3.41 11.45
CA VAL A 78 -0.74 -2.63 11.83
C VAL A 78 -0.75 -1.28 11.12
N ALA A 79 0.36 -0.55 11.12
CA ALA A 79 0.46 0.75 10.46
C ALA A 79 0.26 0.66 8.93
N LEU A 80 0.81 -0.37 8.27
CA LEU A 80 0.56 -0.61 6.84
C LEU A 80 -0.91 -0.94 6.57
N ILE A 81 -1.54 -1.80 7.38
CA ILE A 81 -2.96 -2.12 7.23
C ILE A 81 -3.82 -0.85 7.40
N GLN A 82 -3.49 0.03 8.33
CA GLN A 82 -4.15 1.34 8.49
C GLN A 82 -4.00 2.23 7.26
N ALA A 83 -2.82 2.25 6.62
CA ALA A 83 -2.63 2.94 5.35
C ALA A 83 -3.52 2.37 4.23
N TYR A 84 -3.62 1.04 4.10
CA TYR A 84 -4.54 0.41 3.15
C TYR A 84 -6.00 0.75 3.42
N LEU A 85 -6.42 0.75 4.69
CA LEU A 85 -7.78 1.13 5.09
C LEU A 85 -8.09 2.57 4.67
N THR A 86 -7.18 3.50 4.98
CA THR A 86 -7.32 4.92 4.62
C THR A 86 -7.51 5.10 3.12
N VAL A 87 -6.70 4.42 2.30
CA VAL A 87 -6.81 4.52 0.83
C VAL A 87 -8.08 3.85 0.31
N MET A 88 -8.50 2.72 0.89
CA MET A 88 -9.74 2.05 0.52
C MET A 88 -10.97 2.92 0.80
N GLU A 89 -11.02 3.58 1.96
CA GLU A 89 -12.09 4.52 2.32
C GLU A 89 -12.13 5.71 1.34
N GLN A 90 -10.97 6.27 0.99
CA GLN A 90 -10.89 7.32 -0.05
C GLN A 90 -11.41 6.83 -1.40
N LEU A 91 -11.11 5.60 -1.81
CA LEU A 91 -11.61 5.04 -3.06
C LEU A 91 -13.13 4.86 -3.04
N GLN A 92 -13.70 4.44 -1.91
CA GLN A 92 -15.15 4.28 -1.75
C GLN A 92 -15.88 5.62 -1.69
N ALA A 93 -15.34 6.62 -0.99
CA ALA A 93 -15.96 7.95 -0.88
C ALA A 93 -16.07 8.67 -2.23
N ASN A 94 -15.15 8.42 -3.16
CA ASN A 94 -15.18 8.99 -4.51
C ASN A 94 -16.23 8.33 -5.45
N HIS A 95 -16.89 7.25 -5.00
CA HIS A 95 -17.95 6.55 -5.75
C HIS A 95 -19.37 6.92 -5.27
N THR A 96 -19.51 7.77 -4.24
CA THR A 96 -20.76 8.38 -3.75
C THR A 96 -20.85 9.84 -4.15
#